data_AF-A0A2I2DVK2-F1
#
_entry.id   AF-A0A2I2DVK2-F1
#
_cell.length_a   1.000
_cell.length_b   1.000
_cell.length_c   1.000
_cell.angle_alpha   90.00
_cell.angle_beta   90.00
_cell.angle_gamma   90.00
#
_symmetry.space_group_name_H-M   'P 1'
#
loop_
_entity.id
_entity.type
_entity.pdbx_description
1 polymer ?
#
loop_
_entity_poly.entity_id
_entity_poly.type
_entity_poly.pdbx_seq_one_letter_code
_entity_poly.pdbx_strand_id
1 'polypeptide(L)' 'MKAELLLKISNITLEIETNYPELYQYLDENPLTIPDEDNLNVDDESLRNYLETLRTILKKYKEEHP' A
#
# COMPACT_ATOMS: atom_id res chain seq x y z
N MET A 1 -5.97 15.47 -4.96
CA MET A 1 -6.08 14.66 -3.72
C MET A 1 -5.99 13.16 -3.99
N LYS A 2 -6.92 12.50 -4.70
CA LYS A 2 -6.84 11.05 -4.99
C LYS A 2 -5.55 10.62 -5.70
N ALA A 3 -5.13 11.34 -6.75
CA ALA A 3 -3.92 11.00 -7.51
C ALA A 3 -2.64 10.99 -6.67
N GLU A 4 -2.53 11.87 -5.67
CA GLU A 4 -1.37 11.91 -4.77
C GLU A 4 -1.35 10.73 -3.80
N LEU A 5 -2.52 10.26 -3.34
CA LEU A 5 -2.62 9.07 -2.48
C LEU A 5 -2.21 7.83 -3.26
N LEU A 6 -2.72 7.67 -4.48
CA LEU A 6 -2.36 6.57 -5.36
C LEU A 6 -0.86 6.57 -5.66
N LEU A 7 -0.27 7.72 -5.97
CA LEU A 7 1.17 7.82 -6.20
C LEU A 7 1.99 7.42 -4.97
N LYS A 8 1.58 7.84 -3.76
CA LYS A 8 2.25 7.44 -2.50
C LYS A 8 2.12 5.95 -2.22
N ILE A 9 0.95 5.37 -2.48
CA ILE A 9 0.71 3.94 -2.36
C ILE A 9 1.64 3.19 -3.32
N SER A 10 1.62 3.54 -4.61
CA SER A 10 2.47 2.90 -5.63
C SER A 10 3.96 2.97 -5.29
N ASN A 11 4.45 4.11 -4.79
CA ASN A 11 5.85 4.26 -4.39
C ASN A 11 6.23 3.33 -3.23
N ILE A 12 5.39 3.24 -2.19
CA ILE A 12 5.68 2.37 -1.04
C ILE A 12 5.54 0.90 -1.41
N THR A 13 4.55 0.53 -2.21
CA THR A 13 4.41 -0.84 -2.72
C THR A 13 5.63 -1.24 -3.54
N LEU A 14 6.11 -0.36 -4.42
CA LEU A 14 7.34 -0.61 -5.19
C LEU A 14 8.58 -0.73 -4.29
N GLU A 15 8.70 0.10 -3.24
CA GLU A 15 9.80 0.00 -2.27
C GLU A 15 9.77 -1.35 -1.55
N ILE A 16 8.58 -1.81 -1.15
CA ILE A 16 8.37 -3.12 -0.53
C ILE A 16 8.75 -4.23 -1.51
N GLU A 17 8.24 -4.22 -2.74
CA GLU A 17 8.56 -5.22 -3.76
C GLU A 17 10.06 -5.31 -4.08
N THR A 18 10.73 -4.16 -4.14
CA THR A 18 12.13 -4.09 -4.58
C THR A 18 13.11 -4.39 -3.44
N ASN A 19 12.85 -3.86 -2.24
CA ASN A 19 13.83 -3.88 -1.15
C ASN A 19 13.43 -4.77 0.02
N TYR A 20 12.14 -5.07 0.15
CA TYR A 20 11.59 -5.85 1.26
C TYR A 20 10.56 -6.88 0.76
N PRO A 21 10.87 -7.71 -0.25
CA PRO A 21 9.91 -8.64 -0.85
C PRO A 21 9.30 -9.61 0.16
N GLU A 22 9.99 -9.88 1.28
CA GLU A 22 9.48 -10.63 2.43
C GLU A 22 8.27 -9.96 3.08
N LEU A 23 8.15 -8.63 3.00
CA LEU A 23 7.00 -7.92 3.56
C LEU A 23 5.73 -8.13 2.75
N TYR A 24 5.85 -8.59 1.51
CA TYR A 24 4.72 -8.85 0.63
C TYR A 24 3.79 -9.93 1.20
N GLN A 25 4.30 -10.86 2.01
CA GLN A 25 3.47 -11.87 2.69
C GLN A 25 2.53 -11.29 3.75
N TYR A 26 2.82 -10.08 4.26
CA TYR A 26 1.99 -9.36 5.23
C TYR A 26 1.06 -8.34 4.56
N LEU A 27 1.26 -8.11 3.26
CA LEU A 27 0.29 -7.46 2.40
C LEU A 27 -0.76 -8.51 2.03
N ASP A 28 -1.59 -8.89 3.00
CA ASP A 28 -2.68 -9.87 2.89
C ASP A 28 -3.21 -9.89 1.45
N GLU A 29 -3.07 -11.05 0.77
CA GLU A 29 -3.40 -11.23 -0.63
C GLU A 29 -4.78 -10.66 -0.93
N ASN A 30 -4.82 -9.49 -1.52
CA ASN A 30 -5.81 -9.22 -2.54
C ASN A 30 -5.02 -8.67 -3.72
N PRO A 31 -4.93 -9.39 -4.86
CA PRO A 31 -4.61 -8.72 -6.11
C PRO A 31 -5.55 -7.53 -6.13
N LEU A 32 -4.97 -6.33 -6.15
CA LEU A 32 -5.69 -5.07 -6.20
C LEU A 32 -6.97 -5.33 -7.00
N THR A 33 -8.12 -5.25 -6.35
CA THR A 33 -9.32 -4.81 -7.04
C THR A 33 -8.96 -3.41 -7.52
N ILE A 34 -8.19 -3.35 -8.59
CA ILE A 34 -8.24 -2.29 -9.58
C ILE A 34 -9.73 -2.27 -9.85
N PRO A 35 -10.46 -1.22 -9.40
CA PRO A 35 -11.84 -1.12 -9.78
C PRO A 35 -11.80 -1.09 -11.30
N ASP A 36 -12.34 -2.13 -11.94
CA ASP A 36 -12.93 -1.97 -13.26
C ASP A 36 -13.72 -0.66 -13.20
N GLU A 37 -13.64 0.14 -14.26
CA GLU A 37 -14.08 1.54 -14.34
C GLU A 37 -15.50 1.81 -13.79
N ASP A 38 -16.28 0.77 -13.50
CA ASP A 38 -17.62 0.78 -12.91
C ASP A 38 -17.70 0.85 -11.36
N ASN A 39 -16.64 0.59 -10.57
CA ASN A 39 -16.67 0.60 -9.09
C ASN A 39 -15.88 1.77 -8.44
N LEU A 40 -15.97 2.95 -9.05
CA LEU A 40 -15.22 4.17 -8.72
C LEU A 40 -15.65 4.91 -7.42
N ASN A 41 -16.06 4.20 -6.38
CA ASN A 41 -16.27 4.75 -5.03
C ASN A 41 -15.25 4.22 -4.02
N VAL A 42 -14.00 4.04 -4.44
CA VAL A 42 -12.91 4.02 -3.46
C VAL A 42 -12.82 5.44 -2.88
N ASP A 43 -13.30 5.58 -1.65
CA ASP A 43 -13.24 6.84 -0.93
C ASP A 43 -11.79 7.18 -0.55
N ASP A 44 -11.52 8.48 -0.38
CA ASP A 44 -10.19 8.96 -0.01
C ASP A 44 -9.73 8.39 1.34
N GLU A 45 -10.68 8.01 2.21
CA GLU A 45 -10.42 7.46 3.53
C GLU A 45 -9.84 6.04 3.44
N SER A 46 -10.39 5.18 2.60
CA SER A 46 -9.91 3.82 2.35
C SER A 46 -8.50 3.83 1.76
N LEU A 47 -8.22 4.75 0.82
CA LEU A 47 -6.87 4.93 0.28
C LEU A 47 -5.88 5.42 1.34
N ARG A 48 -6.30 6.34 2.22
CA ARG A 48 -5.46 6.81 3.34
C ARG A 48 -5.19 5.71 4.34
N ASN A 49 -6.21 4.96 4.73
CA ASN A 49 -6.10 3.84 5.65
C ASN A 49 -5.15 2.78 5.09
N TYR A 50 -5.27 2.46 3.79
CA TYR A 50 -4.36 1.54 3.13
C TYR A 50 -2.91 2.05 3.12
N LEU A 51 -2.70 3.32 2.75
CA LEU A 51 -1.38 3.96 2.77
C LEU A 51 -0.74 3.91 4.18
N GLU A 52 -1.49 4.17 5.24
CA GLU A 52 -0.99 4.13 6.60
C GLU A 52 -0.67 2.71 7.08
N THR A 53 -1.43 1.70 6.63
CA THR A 53 -1.09 0.29 6.86
C THR A 53 0.26 -0.06 6.23
N LEU A 54 0.48 0.28 4.95
CA LEU A 54 1.75 0.04 4.26
C LEU A 54 2.94 0.69 4.98
N ARG A 55 2.77 1.95 5.40
CA ARG A 55 3.79 2.69 6.17
C ARG A 55 4.10 2.04 7.50
N THR A 56 3.07 1.57 8.21
CA THR A 56 3.22 0.95 9.52
C THR A 56 4.00 -0.36 9.42
N ILE A 57 3.68 -1.19 8.43
CA ILE A 57 4.38 -2.46 8.17
C ILE A 57 5.86 -2.17 7.86
N LEU A 58 6.12 -1.28 6.91
CA LEU A 58 7.49 -0.93 6.51
C LEU A 58 8.30 -0.34 7.67
N LYS A 59 7.68 0.53 8.47
CA LYS A 59 8.32 1.13 9.65
C LYS A 59 8.68 0.07 10.69
N LYS A 60 7.72 -0.77 11.09
CA LYS A 60 7.96 -1.83 12.08
C LYS A 60 9.09 -2.75 11.62
N TYR A 61 9.08 -3.12 10.35
CA TYR A 61 10.14 -3.95 9.79
C TYR A 61 11.52 -3.31 9.90
N LYS A 62 11.65 -2.04 9.51
CA LYS A 62 12.90 -1.27 9.64
C LYS A 62 13.34 -1.08 11.10
N GLU A 63 12.39 -1.03 12.05
CA GLU A 63 12.71 -0.95 13.48
C GLU A 63 13.17 -2.30 14.06
N GLU A 64 12.59 -3.40 13.58
CA GLU A 64 12.96 -4.76 14.00
C GLU A 64 14.22 -5.28 13.29
N HIS A 65 14.52 -4.76 12.09
CA HIS A 65 15.63 -5.16 11.22
C HIS A 65 16.50 -3.94 10.84
N PRO A 66 17.37 -3.45 11.75
CA PRO A 66 18.25 -2.29 11.53
C PRO A 66 19.43 -2.56 10.58
#